data_AF-A0A8K0CUE9-F1
#
_entry.id   AF-A0A8K0CUE9-F1
#
_cell.length_a   1.000
_cell.length_b   1.000
_cell.length_c   1.000
_cell.angle_alpha   90.00
_cell.angle_beta   90.00
_cell.angle_gamma   90.00
#
_symmetry.space_group_name_H-M   'P 1'
#
loop_
_entity.id
_entity.type
_entity.pdbx_description
1 polymer ?
#
loop_
_entity_poly.entity_id
_entity_poly.type
_entity_poly.pdbx_seq_one_letter_code
_entity_poly.pdbx_strand_id
1 'polypeptide(L)' 'MHDVKYTRMVGDGDSSVHRWLLETPPYGELLIEKVECKNHLLRNLCSRLRDIT' A
#
# COMPACT_ATOMS: atom_id res chain seq x y z
N MET A 1 13.44 13.85 -14.90
CA MET A 1 12.26 13.43 -14.12
C MET A 1 11.88 14.60 -13.22
N HIS A 2 11.03 15.50 -13.70
CA HIS A 2 10.61 16.67 -12.93
C HIS A 2 9.14 16.46 -12.55
N ASP A 3 8.77 16.74 -11.29
CA ASP A 3 7.41 16.60 -10.70
C ASP A 3 7.00 15.24 -10.08
N VAL A 4 7.89 14.23 -10.02
CA VAL A 4 7.60 12.99 -9.28
C VAL A 4 7.74 13.24 -7.78
N LYS A 5 6.63 13.20 -7.03
CA LYS A 5 6.65 13.41 -5.57
C LYS A 5 6.90 12.12 -4.80
N TYR A 6 6.25 11.03 -5.21
CA TYR A 6 6.34 9.75 -4.52
C TYR A 6 6.30 8.61 -5.53
N THR A 7 7.14 7.60 -5.31
CA THR A 7 7.15 6.37 -6.14
C THR A 7 6.64 5.15 -5.39
N ARG A 8 6.49 5.28 -4.06
CA ARG A 8 6.01 4.23 -3.17
C ARG A 8 4.89 4.75 -2.30
N MET A 9 3.83 3.94 -2.18
CA MET A 9 2.73 4.16 -1.25
C MET A 9 2.74 3.09 -0.16
N VAL A 10 2.55 3.48 1.10
CA VAL A 10 2.33 2.51 2.18
C VAL A 10 0.82 2.30 2.32
N GLY A 11 0.37 1.07 2.12
CA GLY A 11 -1.04 0.69 2.17
C GLY A 11 -1.29 -0.45 3.14
N ASP A 12 -2.56 -0.64 3.45
CA ASP A 12 -3.07 -1.80 4.16
C ASP A 12 -3.76 -2.76 3.17
N GLY A 13 -3.99 -4.01 3.57
CA GLY A 13 -4.32 -5.18 2.75
C GLY A 13 -5.35 -4.98 1.63
N ASP A 14 -6.29 -4.04 1.75
CA ASP A 14 -7.21 -3.65 0.68
C ASP A 14 -6.82 -2.27 0.11
N SER A 15 -6.46 -2.21 -1.18
CA SER A 15 -6.00 -0.97 -1.79
C SER A 15 -6.72 -0.69 -3.10
N SER A 16 -8.01 -0.37 -2.96
CA SER A 16 -8.78 0.39 -3.96
C SER A 16 -8.02 1.63 -4.43
N VAL A 17 -7.27 2.28 -3.53
CA VAL A 17 -6.38 3.40 -3.85
C VAL A 17 -5.21 2.99 -4.75
N HIS A 18 -4.57 1.85 -4.50
CA HIS A 18 -3.51 1.36 -5.37
C HIS A 18 -4.07 0.98 -6.76
N ARG A 19 -5.24 0.32 -6.80
CA ARG A 19 -5.91 0.01 -8.05
C ARG A 19 -6.24 1.28 -8.85
N TRP A 20 -6.78 2.30 -8.18
CA TRP A 20 -7.04 3.59 -8.80
C TRP A 20 -5.76 4.27 -9.33
N LEU A 21 -4.65 4.20 -8.59
CA LEU A 21 -3.35 4.73 -9.03
C LEU A 21 -2.74 3.96 -10.22
N LEU A 22 -3.09 2.68 -10.40
CA LEU A 22 -2.73 1.91 -11.59
C LEU A 22 -3.61 2.27 -12.78
N GLU A 23 -4.91 2.49 -12.56
CA GLU A 23 -5.86 2.86 -13.61
C GLU A 23 -5.69 4.31 -14.08
N THR A 24 -5.30 5.20 -13.17
CA THR A 24 -5.03 6.62 -13.43
C THR A 24 -3.60 6.96 -12.99
N PRO A 25 -2.59 6.65 -13.82
CA PRO A 25 -1.20 6.87 -13.44
C PRO A 25 -0.90 8.37 -13.38
N PRO A 26 -0.62 8.93 -12.19
CA PRO A 26 -0.41 10.38 -12.02
C PRO A 26 0.90 10.87 -12.64
N TYR A 27 1.83 9.95 -12.93
CA TYR A 27 3.16 10.24 -13.44
C TYR A 27 3.42 9.61 -14.83
N GLY A 28 2.35 9.30 -15.58
CA GLY A 28 2.45 8.72 -16.92
C GLY A 28 2.96 7.27 -16.88
N GLU A 29 4.20 7.04 -17.31
CA GLU A 29 4.80 5.70 -17.35
C GLU A 29 5.30 5.21 -15.98
N LEU A 30 5.40 6.09 -14.99
CA LEU A 30 5.88 5.72 -13.67
C LEU A 30 4.72 5.20 -12.80
N LEU A 31 4.73 3.89 -12.58
CA LEU A 31 3.80 3.22 -11.68
C LEU A 31 4.24 3.40 -10.22
N ILE A 32 3.27 3.64 -9.34
CA ILE A 32 3.51 3.74 -7.90
C ILE A 32 3.48 2.34 -7.30
N GLU A 33 4.57 1.95 -6.64
CA GLU A 33 4.67 0.65 -5.98
C GLU A 33 3.96 0.69 -4.61
N LYS A 34 3.11 -0.31 -4.35
CA LYS A 34 2.49 -0.49 -3.03
C LYS A 34 3.42 -1.27 -2.11
N VAL A 35 3.62 -0.75 -0.90
CA VAL A 35 4.31 -1.40 0.20
C VAL A 35 3.32 -1.64 1.34
N GLU A 36 3.29 -2.84 1.89
CA GLU A 36 2.41 -3.17 3.01
C GLU A 36 2.89 -2.52 4.32
N CYS A 37 1.95 -1.99 5.10
CA CYS A 37 2.22 -1.42 6.40
C CYS A 37 2.60 -2.51 7.41
N LYS A 38 3.88 -2.56 7.79
CA LYS A 38 4.40 -3.53 8.80
C LYS A 38 3.66 -3.47 10.13
N ASN A 39 3.32 -2.26 10.60
CA ASN A 39 2.58 -2.11 11.86
C ASN A 39 1.17 -2.71 11.76
N HIS A 40 0.51 -2.52 10.62
CA HIS A 40 -0.80 -3.10 10.39
C HIS A 40 -0.72 -4.63 10.30
N LEU A 41 0.25 -5.16 9.54
CA LEU A 41 0.54 -6.59 9.46
C LEU A 41 0.75 -7.22 10.85
N LEU A 42 1.62 -6.60 11.66
CA LEU A 42 1.89 -7.06 13.03
C LEU A 42 0.64 -7.01 13.91
N ARG A 43 -0.15 -5.94 13.83
CA ARG A 43 -1.41 -5.82 14.59
C ARG A 43 -2.39 -6.94 14.21
N ASN A 44 -2.56 -7.20 12.91
CA ASN A 44 -3.44 -8.26 12.43
C ASN A 44 -2.95 -9.64 12.90
N LEU A 45 -1.65 -9.90 12.78
CA LEU A 45 -1.05 -11.14 13.27
C LEU A 45 -1.30 -11.32 14.78
N CYS A 46 -0.98 -10.32 15.61
CA CYS A 46 -1.22 -10.38 17.05
C CYS A 46 -2.70 -10.50 17.41
N SER A 47 -3.61 -9.89 16.64
CA SER A 47 -5.04 -10.05 16.84
C SER A 47 -5.49 -11.48 16.56
N ARG A 48 -5.03 -12.08 15.45
CA ARG A 48 -5.36 -13.46 15.10
C ARG A 48 -4.76 -14.47 16.07
N LEU A 49 -3.53 -14.24 16.54
CA LEU A 49 -2.90 -15.11 17.55
C LEU A 49 -3.68 -15.12 18.87
N ARG A 50 -4.19 -13.96 19.29
CA ARG A 50 -5.04 -13.84 20.49
C ARG A 50 -6.42 -14.50 20.32
N ASP A 51 -6.96 -14.55 19.12
CA ASP A 51 -8.23 -15.23 18.87
C ASP A 51 -8.10 -16.76 18.99
N ILE A 52 -6.89 -17.27 18.76
CA ILE A 52 -6.56 -18.70 18.80
C ILE A 52 -6.07 -19.14 20.21
N THR A 53 -5.82 -18.19 21.12
CA THR A 53 -5.30 -18.46 22.48
C THR A 53 -6.35 -18.15 23.53
#